data_AF-A0A928NPJ1-F1
#
_entry.id   AF-A0A928NPJ1-F1
#
_cell.length_a   1.000
_cell.length_b   1.000
_cell.length_c   1.000
_cell.angle_alpha   90.00
_cell.angle_beta   90.00
_cell.angle_gamma   90.00
#
_symmetry.space_group_name_H-M   'P 1'
#
loop_
_entity.id
_entity.type
_entity.pdbx_description
1 polymer ?
#
loop_
_entity_poly.entity_id
_entity_poly.type
_entity_poly.pdbx_seq_one_letter_code
_entity_poly.pdbx_strand_id
1 'polypeptide(L)' 'MDIKAKINEIADKIKNDDDLKAKFKTDPISAVESLIGVDLPDDQVEKIVEGVKAKISVDKIGDKLGGLFGKK' A
#
# COMPACT_ATOMS: atom_id res chain seq x y z
N MET A 1 -18.58 -2.97 2.17
CA MET A 1 -17.13 -3.18 2.34
C MET A 1 -16.50 -1.86 2.74
N ASP A 2 -15.65 -1.85 3.76
CA ASP A 2 -14.83 -0.69 4.09
C ASP A 2 -13.55 -0.70 3.24
N ILE A 3 -13.60 0.01 2.10
CA ILE A 3 -12.45 0.15 1.19
C ILE A 3 -11.24 0.75 1.91
N LYS A 4 -11.47 1.71 2.81
CA LYS A 4 -10.41 2.31 3.64
C LYS A 4 -9.73 1.30 4.56
N ALA A 5 -10.51 0.41 5.19
CA ALA A 5 -9.94 -0.62 6.06
C ALA A 5 -9.08 -1.60 5.25
N LYS A 6 -9.54 -1.98 4.04
CA LYS A 6 -8.77 -2.83 3.14
C LYS A 6 -7.49 -2.19 2.65
N ILE A 7 -7.51 -0.90 2.28
CA ILE A 7 -6.30 -0.14 1.94
C ILE A 7 -5.29 -0.20 3.08
N ASN A 8 -5.73 0.00 4.33
CA ASN A 8 -4.85 -0.04 5.49
C ASN A 8 -4.24 -1.44 5.69
N GLU A 9 -5.09 -2.47 5.69
CA GLU A 9 -4.66 -3.86 5.89
C GLU A 9 -3.64 -4.29 4.82
N ILE A 10 -3.92 -3.99 3.55
CA ILE A 10 -3.07 -4.34 2.42
C ILE A 10 -1.75 -3.57 2.47
N ALA A 11 -1.81 -2.26 2.75
CA ALA A 11 -0.60 -1.46 2.89
C ALA A 11 0.29 -1.96 4.02
N ASP A 12 -0.29 -2.36 5.16
CA ASP A 12 0.48 -2.88 6.29
C ASP A 12 1.05 -4.28 5.98
N LYS A 13 0.32 -5.16 5.29
CA LYS A 13 0.85 -6.44 4.79
C LYS A 13 2.02 -6.23 3.84
N ILE A 14 1.84 -5.38 2.82
CA ILE A 14 2.91 -5.05 1.88
C ILE A 14 4.10 -4.41 2.59
N LYS A 15 3.90 -3.56 3.59
CA LYS A 15 5.04 -2.98 4.35
C LYS A 15 5.82 -4.00 5.17
N ASN A 16 5.16 -5.03 5.67
CA ASN A 16 5.81 -6.03 6.54
C ASN A 16 6.36 -7.23 5.76
N ASP A 17 5.98 -7.42 4.50
CA ASP A 17 6.37 -8.55 3.66
C ASP A 17 7.16 -8.06 2.44
N ASP A 18 8.46 -8.38 2.38
CA ASP A 18 9.34 -7.92 1.31
C ASP A 18 9.02 -8.55 -0.07
N ASP A 19 8.47 -9.77 -0.11
CA ASP A 19 8.02 -10.40 -1.35
C ASP A 19 6.79 -9.67 -1.89
N LEU A 20 5.85 -9.29 -1.02
CA LEU A 20 4.72 -8.46 -1.39
C LEU A 20 5.16 -7.05 -1.80
N LYS A 21 6.20 -6.45 -1.20
CA LYS A 21 6.76 -5.18 -1.69
C LYS A 21 7.31 -5.32 -3.10
N ALA A 22 8.07 -6.37 -3.36
CA ALA A 22 8.65 -6.61 -4.67
C ALA A 22 7.52 -6.78 -5.70
N LYS A 23 6.55 -7.65 -5.41
CA LYS A 23 5.39 -7.91 -6.26
C LYS A 23 4.55 -6.66 -6.48
N PHE A 24 4.29 -5.86 -5.44
CA PHE A 24 3.52 -4.62 -5.56
C PHE A 24 4.25 -3.52 -6.35
N LYS A 25 5.59 -3.51 -6.35
CA LYS A 25 6.36 -2.59 -7.19
C LYS A 25 6.29 -2.96 -8.68
N THR A 26 6.28 -4.25 -8.99
CA THR A 26 6.22 -4.73 -10.38
C THR A 26 4.80 -4.76 -10.92
N ASP A 27 3.85 -5.23 -10.10
CA ASP A 27 2.45 -5.41 -10.47
C ASP A 27 1.54 -5.14 -9.24
N PRO A 28 1.23 -3.86 -9.00
CA PRO A 28 0.43 -3.47 -7.85
C PRO A 28 -1.03 -3.94 -7.95
N ILE A 29 -1.59 -4.04 -9.16
CA ILE A 29 -2.97 -4.49 -9.37
C ILE A 29 -3.08 -5.96 -8.99
N SER A 30 -2.25 -6.83 -9.59
CA SER A 30 -2.27 -8.26 -9.27
C SER A 30 -1.95 -8.53 -7.79
N ALA A 31 -1.04 -7.76 -7.18
CA ALA A 31 -0.72 -7.88 -5.77
C ALA A 31 -1.91 -7.54 -4.87
N VAL A 32 -2.67 -6.49 -5.19
CA VAL A 32 -3.86 -6.09 -4.44
C VAL A 32 -4.99 -7.08 -4.65
N GLU A 33 -5.26 -7.50 -5.88
CA GLU A 33 -6.28 -8.53 -6.19
C GLU A 33 -6.00 -9.84 -5.47
N SER A 34 -4.74 -10.30 -5.47
CA SER A 34 -4.31 -11.51 -4.77
C SER A 34 -4.57 -11.44 -3.26
N LEU A 35 -4.55 -10.23 -2.66
CA LEU A 35 -4.77 -10.02 -1.23
C LEU A 35 -6.25 -9.80 -0.87
N ILE A 36 -7.02 -9.25 -1.80
CA ILE A 36 -8.45 -9.01 -1.60
C ILE A 36 -9.24 -10.29 -1.85
N GLY A 37 -8.85 -11.11 -2.83
CA GLY A 37 -9.50 -12.38 -3.14
C GLY A 37 -10.95 -12.24 -3.63
N VAL A 38 -11.34 -11.06 -4.12
CA VAL A 38 -12.65 -10.81 -4.72
C VAL A 38 -12.49 -10.11 -6.07
N ASP A 39 -13.37 -10.44 -7.02
CA ASP A 39 -13.47 -9.74 -8.30
C ASP A 39 -14.08 -8.35 -8.06
N LEU A 40 -13.20 -7.36 -7.90
CA LEU A 40 -13.59 -5.96 -7.87
C LEU A 40 -13.53 -5.40 -9.28
N PRO A 41 -14.36 -4.39 -9.61
CA PRO A 41 -14.17 -3.66 -10.85
C PRO A 41 -12.81 -2.96 -10.84
N ASP A 42 -12.15 -2.93 -12.01
CA ASP A 42 -10.82 -2.35 -12.20
C ASP A 42 -10.68 -0.94 -11.59
N ASP A 43 -11.73 -0.12 -11.68
CA ASP A 43 -11.75 1.24 -11.13
C ASP A 43 -11.60 1.28 -9.60
N GLN A 44 -12.12 0.27 -8.91
CA GLN A 44 -12.00 0.15 -7.46
C GLN A 44 -10.64 -0.41 -7.06
N VAL A 45 -10.12 -1.36 -7.83
CA VAL A 45 -8.78 -1.91 -7.61
C VAL A 45 -7.73 -0.80 -7.76
N GLU A 46 -7.84 0.04 -8.79
CA GLU A 46 -6.94 1.19 -8.98
C GLU A 46 -6.99 2.15 -7.78
N LYS A 47 -8.17 2.53 -7.28
CA LYS A 47 -8.30 3.40 -6.10
C LYS A 47 -7.65 2.80 -4.87
N ILE A 48 -7.75 1.47 -4.69
CA ILE A 48 -7.10 0.77 -3.58
C ILE A 48 -5.58 0.79 -3.77
N VAL A 49 -5.10 0.46 -4.96
CA VAL A 49 -3.68 0.51 -5.32
C VAL A 49 -3.08 1.90 -5.06
N GLU A 50 -3.76 2.96 -5.50
CA GLU A 50 -3.33 4.34 -5.25
C GLU A 50 -3.30 4.67 -3.77
N GLY A 51 -4.35 4.31 -3.02
CA GLY A 51 -4.40 4.49 -1.57
C GLY A 51 -3.26 3.77 -0.85
N VAL A 52 -2.95 2.53 -1.26
CA VAL A 52 -1.86 1.72 -0.72
C VAL A 52 -0.50 2.35 -1.07
N LYS A 53 -0.27 2.76 -2.32
CA LYS A 53 0.94 3.48 -2.75
C LYS A 53 1.15 4.76 -1.98
N ALA A 54 0.08 5.55 -1.80
CA ALA A 54 0.11 6.79 -1.04
C ALA A 54 0.52 6.52 0.41
N LYS A 55 -0.10 5.53 1.07
CA LYS A 55 0.28 5.14 2.43
C LYS A 55 1.75 4.72 2.54
N ILE A 56 2.21 3.79 1.70
CA ILE A 56 3.60 3.31 1.73
C ILE A 56 4.59 4.47 1.46
N SER A 57 4.25 5.39 0.57
CA SER A 57 5.10 6.55 0.26
C SER A 57 5.12 7.57 1.39
N VAL A 58 3.98 7.85 2.02
CA VAL A 58 3.88 8.72 3.20
C VAL A 58 4.73 8.16 4.34
N ASP A 59 4.71 6.85 4.59
CA ASP A 59 5.57 6.26 5.62
C ASP A 59 7.06 6.40 5.31
N LYS A 60 7.50 6.22 4.05
CA LYS A 60 8.90 6.46 3.67
C LYS A 60 9.32 7.92 3.83
N ILE A 61 8.40 8.84 3.55
CA ILE A 61 8.60 10.28 3.76
C ILE A 61 8.63 10.58 5.26
N GLY A 62 7.73 9.99 6.06
CA GLY A 62 7.69 10.13 7.51
C GLY A 62 8.98 9.65 8.18
N ASP A 63 9.55 8.54 7.71
CA ASP A 63 10.82 8.01 8.19
C ASP A 63 11.99 8.96 7.86
N LYS A 64 12.03 9.47 6.62
CA LYS A 64 13.02 10.47 6.19
C LYS A 64 12.85 11.83 6.86
N LEU A 65 11.62 12.30 7.04
CA LEU A 65 11.33 13.59 7.69
C LEU A 65 11.54 13.50 9.19
N GLY A 66 11.18 12.40 9.85
CA GLY A 66 11.45 12.16 11.27
C GLY A 66 12.95 12.17 11.59
N GLY A 67 13.77 11.55 10.72
CA GLY A 67 15.23 11.56 10.85
C GLY A 67 15.89 12.92 10.58
N LEU A 68 15.25 13.80 9.79
CA LEU A 68 15.79 15.11 9.42
C LEU A 68 15.25 16.26 10.27
N PHE A 69 14.02 16.17 10.78
CA PHE A 69 13.40 17.19 11.65
C PHE A 69 13.63 16.93 13.14
N GLY A 70 14.14 15.76 13.54
CA GLY A 70 14.46 15.42 14.92
C GLY A 70 15.80 15.93 15.46
N LYS A 71 16.52 16.78 14.70
CA LYS A 71 17.83 17.32 15.12
C LYS A 71 17.83 18.84 15.13
N LYS A 72 17.28 19.42 16.19
CA LYS A 72 17.63 20.76 16.68
C LYS A 72 17.57 20.79 18.19
#